data_AF-A0A2S6R3U1-F1
#
_entry.id   AF-A0A2S6R3U1-F1
#
_cell.length_a   1.000
_cell.length_b   1.000
_cell.length_c   1.000
_cell.angle_alpha   90.00
_cell.angle_beta   90.00
_cell.angle_gamma   90.00
#
_symmetry.space_group_name_H-M   'P 1'
#
loop_
_entity.id
_entity.type
_entity.pdbx_description
1 polymer ?
#
loop_
_entity_poly.entity_id
_entity_poly.type
_entity_poly.pdbx_seq_one_letter_code
_entity_poly.pdbx_strand_id
1 'polypeptide(L)'
;MSVLWGKTDVFFSFDVTCRSSALWVAKYSDYQKFLHQTISSLRKDGLNFQQIADWLNENGYSTVRGKRFRNTHVHSIIKKKSVRDDRVGKNYPSLFSNCRLELVDKSLVGEV
;
A
#
# COMPACT_ATOMS: atom_id res chain seq x y z
N MET A 1 11.92 -33.66 48.93
CA MET A 1 11.84 -33.43 47.47
C MET A 1 11.47 -31.98 47.23
N SER A 2 12.44 -31.11 46.98
CA SER A 2 12.19 -29.71 46.64
C SER A 2 11.92 -29.61 45.14
N VAL A 3 10.69 -29.28 44.78
CA VAL A 3 10.30 -28.99 43.39
C VAL A 3 11.04 -27.72 42.96
N LEU A 4 11.99 -27.87 42.04
CA LEU A 4 12.76 -26.76 41.46
C LEU A 4 11.88 -26.00 40.47
N TRP A 5 11.02 -25.12 40.98
CA TRP A 5 10.37 -24.12 40.16
C TRP A 5 11.43 -23.16 39.60
N GLY A 6 11.48 -23.03 38.28
CA GLY A 6 12.26 -21.97 37.61
C GLY A 6 13.53 -22.37 36.84
N LYS A 7 13.76 -23.66 36.54
CA LYS A 7 14.93 -24.08 35.74
C LYS A 7 14.68 -24.24 34.24
N THR A 8 13.45 -24.25 33.77
CA THR A 8 13.16 -24.46 32.34
C THR A 8 12.83 -23.17 31.63
N ASP A 9 13.64 -22.81 30.64
CA ASP A 9 13.31 -21.75 29.68
C ASP A 9 12.40 -22.31 28.60
N VAL A 10 11.43 -21.51 28.18
CA VAL A 10 10.49 -21.85 27.11
C VAL A 10 10.69 -20.85 25.98
N PHE A 11 11.12 -21.33 24.82
CA PHE A 11 11.27 -20.54 23.61
C PHE A 11 10.14 -20.87 22.64
N PHE A 12 9.34 -19.87 22.28
CA PHE A 12 8.36 -19.99 21.21
C PHE A 12 8.86 -19.20 20.00
N SER A 13 9.19 -19.93 18.94
CA SER A 13 9.80 -19.38 17.73
C SER A 13 8.87 -19.59 16.54
N PHE A 14 8.75 -18.59 15.68
CA PHE A 14 7.95 -18.66 14.46
C PHE A 14 8.43 -17.62 13.46
N ASP A 15 8.17 -17.89 12.18
CA ASP A 15 8.43 -16.97 11.09
C ASP A 15 7.14 -16.24 10.71
N VAL A 16 7.22 -14.91 10.64
CA VAL A 16 6.14 -14.07 10.13
C VAL A 16 6.50 -13.56 8.74
N THR A 17 5.71 -13.95 7.76
CA THR A 17 5.78 -13.37 6.42
C THR A 17 4.70 -12.31 6.25
N CYS A 18 5.14 -11.06 6.15
CA CYS A 18 4.28 -9.91 5.83
C CYS A 18 4.57 -9.42 4.41
N ARG A 19 3.52 -9.18 3.62
CA ARG A 19 3.63 -8.58 2.29
C ARG A 19 2.83 -7.29 2.26
N SER A 20 3.45 -6.21 1.78
CA SER A 20 2.76 -4.95 1.59
C SER A 20 3.21 -4.30 0.30
N SER A 21 2.24 -3.99 -0.57
CA SER A 21 2.45 -3.18 -1.77
C SER A 21 2.61 -1.68 -1.44
N ALA A 22 2.33 -1.28 -0.19
CA ALA A 22 2.38 0.11 0.27
C ALA A 22 3.80 0.60 0.59
N LEU A 23 4.79 -0.30 0.66
CA LEU A 23 6.17 0.03 1.07
C LEU A 23 6.92 0.90 0.06
N TRP A 24 6.53 0.88 -1.22
CA TRP A 24 7.18 1.66 -2.29
C TRP A 24 6.16 2.44 -3.13
N VAL A 25 5.36 3.28 -2.46
CA VAL A 25 4.33 4.09 -3.11
C VAL A 25 4.78 5.54 -3.21
N ALA A 26 5.16 5.98 -4.42
CA ALA A 26 5.48 7.38 -4.68
C ALA A 26 4.34 8.30 -4.23
N LYS A 27 4.67 9.43 -3.59
CA LYS A 27 3.67 10.42 -3.13
C LYS A 27 2.84 10.91 -4.33
N TYR A 28 1.52 10.89 -4.17
CA TYR A 28 0.59 11.46 -5.14
C TYR A 28 0.36 12.92 -4.75
N SER A 29 0.86 13.84 -5.56
CA SER A 29 0.82 15.27 -5.26
C SER A 29 -0.60 15.82 -5.17
N ASP A 30 -0.78 16.93 -4.47
CA ASP A 30 -2.09 17.55 -4.30
C ASP A 30 -2.67 18.04 -5.63
N TYR A 31 -1.81 18.52 -6.54
CA TYR A 31 -2.25 18.87 -7.89
C TYR A 31 -2.77 17.65 -8.68
N GLN A 32 -2.13 16.49 -8.53
CA GLN A 32 -2.63 15.26 -9.15
C GLN A 32 -3.98 14.83 -8.55
N LYS A 33 -4.18 14.97 -7.23
CA LYS A 33 -5.47 14.71 -6.56
C LYS A 33 -6.56 15.64 -7.10
N PHE A 34 -6.27 16.93 -7.16
CA PHE A 34 -7.15 17.95 -7.72
C PHE A 34 -7.58 17.57 -9.15
N LEU A 35 -6.61 17.35 -10.05
CA LEU A 35 -6.90 16.98 -11.43
C LEU A 35 -7.79 15.73 -11.51
N HIS A 36 -7.48 14.69 -10.74
CA HIS A 36 -8.31 13.48 -10.72
C HIS A 36 -9.73 13.76 -10.23
N GLN A 37 -9.90 14.47 -9.11
CA GLN A 37 -11.21 14.78 -8.55
C GLN A 37 -12.06 15.62 -9.51
N THR A 38 -11.48 16.67 -10.10
CA THR A 38 -12.15 17.51 -11.10
C THR A 38 -12.57 16.69 -12.33
N ILE A 39 -11.66 15.90 -12.89
CA ILE A 39 -11.96 15.03 -14.05
C ILE A 39 -13.07 14.01 -13.70
N SER A 40 -13.02 13.40 -12.51
CA SER A 40 -14.04 12.46 -12.07
C SER A 40 -15.40 13.12 -11.88
N SER A 41 -15.46 14.36 -11.39
CA SER A 41 -16.71 15.12 -11.26
C SER A 41 -17.31 15.39 -12.64
N LEU A 42 -16.52 15.97 -13.55
CA LEU A 42 -16.99 16.27 -14.91
C LEU A 42 -17.43 15.02 -15.68
N ARG A 43 -16.80 13.86 -15.42
CA ARG A 43 -17.26 12.58 -15.98
C ARG A 43 -18.61 12.13 -15.42
N LYS A 44 -18.88 12.37 -14.13
CA LYS A 44 -20.20 12.10 -13.51
C LYS A 44 -21.27 13.03 -14.08
N ASP A 45 -20.89 14.25 -14.42
CA ASP A 45 -21.76 15.24 -15.07
C ASP A 45 -22.01 14.94 -16.57
N GLY A 46 -21.44 13.84 -17.09
CA GLY A 46 -21.72 13.33 -18.43
C GLY A 46 -20.76 13.78 -19.52
N LEU A 47 -19.73 14.59 -19.20
CA LEU A 47 -18.78 15.04 -20.21
C LEU A 47 -17.91 13.89 -20.75
N ASN A 48 -17.58 13.96 -22.03
CA ASN A 48 -16.63 13.06 -22.65
C ASN A 48 -15.16 13.53 -22.42
N PHE A 49 -14.19 12.69 -22.73
CA PHE A 49 -12.78 13.00 -22.45
C PHE A 49 -12.23 14.20 -23.23
N GLN A 50 -12.80 14.50 -24.41
CA GLN A 50 -12.38 15.64 -25.21
C GLN A 50 -12.90 16.94 -24.59
N GLN A 51 -14.20 17.00 -24.27
CA GLN A 51 -14.83 18.13 -23.58
C GLN A 51 -14.14 18.46 -22.26
N ILE A 52 -13.75 17.43 -21.48
CA ILE A 52 -13.02 17.65 -20.23
C ILE A 52 -11.63 18.22 -20.49
N ALA A 53 -10.93 17.74 -21.53
CA ALA A 53 -9.62 18.29 -21.87
C ALA A 53 -9.73 19.76 -22.28
N ASP A 54 -10.76 20.11 -23.06
CA ASP A 54 -11.02 21.48 -23.50
C ASP A 54 -11.39 22.38 -22.31
N TRP A 55 -12.30 21.95 -21.44
CA TRP A 55 -12.64 22.66 -20.20
C TRP A 55 -11.41 22.91 -19.32
N LEU A 56 -10.54 21.91 -19.13
CA LEU A 56 -9.31 22.07 -18.35
C LEU A 56 -8.38 23.12 -18.96
N ASN A 57 -8.23 23.13 -20.30
CA ASN A 57 -7.39 24.08 -21.00
C ASN A 57 -7.97 25.50 -20.94
N GLU A 58 -9.29 25.65 -21.09
CA GLU A 58 -10.00 26.93 -21.02
C GLU A 58 -9.90 27.55 -19.63
N ASN A 59 -9.92 26.73 -18.58
CA ASN A 59 -9.72 27.16 -17.19
C ASN A 59 -8.24 27.35 -16.82
N GLY A 60 -7.31 27.27 -17.78
CA GLY A 60 -5.89 27.54 -17.56
C GLY A 60 -5.10 26.42 -16.87
N TYR A 61 -5.67 25.22 -16.74
CA TYR A 61 -4.96 24.08 -16.15
C TYR A 61 -4.02 23.43 -17.16
N SER A 62 -2.89 22.93 -16.66
CA SER A 62 -1.92 22.18 -17.46
C SER A 62 -1.65 20.81 -16.84
N THR A 63 -1.11 19.88 -17.63
CA THR A 63 -0.66 18.61 -17.06
C THR A 63 0.43 18.86 -16.01
N VAL A 64 0.70 17.88 -15.15
CA VAL A 64 1.78 17.95 -14.14
C VAL A 64 3.16 18.33 -14.75
N ARG A 65 3.36 18.09 -16.05
CA ARG A 65 4.58 18.45 -16.80
C ARG A 65 4.45 19.74 -17.61
N GLY A 66 3.44 20.57 -17.35
CA GLY A 66 3.20 21.86 -18.01
C GLY A 66 2.73 21.78 -19.46
N LYS A 67 2.21 20.63 -19.91
CA LYS A 67 1.66 20.48 -21.28
C LYS A 67 0.15 20.69 -21.31
N ARG A 68 -0.38 21.17 -22.45
CA ARG A 68 -1.81 21.28 -22.73
C ARG A 68 -2.51 19.90 -22.65
N PHE A 69 -3.75 19.86 -22.17
CA PHE A 69 -4.53 18.64 -22.09
C PHE A 69 -5.00 18.17 -23.48
N ARG A 70 -4.94 16.84 -23.66
CA ARG A 70 -5.56 16.09 -24.75
C ARG A 70 -6.48 15.04 -24.14
N ASN A 71 -7.45 14.51 -24.90
CA ASN A 71 -8.33 13.45 -24.40
C ASN A 71 -7.57 12.25 -23.80
N THR A 72 -6.42 11.90 -24.37
CA THR A 72 -5.57 10.79 -23.92
C THR A 72 -4.97 11.03 -22.54
N HIS A 73 -4.67 12.30 -22.20
CA HIS A 73 -4.18 12.69 -20.89
C HIS A 73 -5.28 12.49 -19.84
N VAL A 74 -6.50 12.94 -20.12
CA VAL A 74 -7.66 12.80 -19.23
C VAL A 74 -7.94 11.32 -18.95
N HIS A 75 -8.05 10.50 -20.02
CA HIS A 75 -8.23 9.06 -19.89
C HIS A 75 -7.11 8.40 -19.07
N SER A 76 -5.84 8.78 -19.34
CA SER A 76 -4.69 8.24 -18.63
C SER A 76 -4.68 8.58 -17.14
N ILE A 77 -5.17 9.77 -16.74
CA ILE A 77 -5.22 10.18 -15.33
C ILE A 77 -6.19 9.29 -14.55
N ILE A 78 -7.40 9.07 -15.09
CA ILE A 78 -8.40 8.18 -14.47
C ILE A 78 -7.84 6.76 -14.37
N LYS A 79 -7.34 6.21 -15.48
CA LYS A 79 -6.81 4.84 -15.53
C LYS A 79 -5.66 4.64 -14.54
N LYS A 80 -4.72 5.58 -14.48
CA LYS A 80 -3.56 5.50 -13.56
C LYS A 80 -3.97 5.60 -12.10
N LYS A 81 -5.00 6.39 -11.77
CA LYS A 81 -5.51 6.46 -10.40
C LYS A 81 -6.18 5.15 -9.98
N SER A 82 -7.02 4.56 -10.82
CA SER A 82 -7.61 3.24 -10.56
C SER A 82 -6.54 2.17 -10.32
N VAL A 83 -5.56 2.05 -11.22
CA VAL A 83 -4.45 1.09 -11.05
C VAL A 83 -3.65 1.34 -9.76
N ARG A 84 -3.49 2.61 -9.36
CA ARG A 84 -2.83 2.94 -8.10
C ARG A 84 -3.67 2.50 -6.90
N ASP A 85 -4.96 2.78 -6.91
CA ASP A 85 -5.87 2.42 -5.81
C ASP A 85 -5.94 0.91 -5.64
N ASP A 86 -6.00 0.16 -6.74
CA ASP A 86 -5.94 -1.31 -6.73
C ASP A 86 -4.61 -1.83 -6.14
N ARG A 87 -3.49 -1.14 -6.38
CA ARG A 87 -2.20 -1.53 -5.81
C ARG A 87 -2.12 -1.22 -4.33
N VAL A 88 -2.57 -0.04 -3.90
CA VAL A 88 -2.48 0.40 -2.50
C VAL A 88 -3.51 -0.32 -1.63
N GLY A 89 -4.71 -0.60 -2.16
CA GLY A 89 -5.79 -1.28 -1.45
C GLY A 89 -5.65 -2.81 -1.39
N LYS A 90 -4.62 -3.41 -2.02
CA LYS A 90 -4.40 -4.85 -1.94
C LYS A 90 -3.98 -5.25 -0.53
N ASN A 91 -4.85 -6.02 0.12
CA ASN A 91 -4.55 -6.67 1.38
C ASN A 91 -3.84 -8.01 1.12
N TYR A 92 -2.72 -8.24 1.79
CA TYR A 92 -2.04 -9.53 1.82
C TYR A 92 -2.05 -10.01 3.27
N PRO A 93 -2.73 -11.13 3.59
CA PRO A 93 -2.76 -11.63 4.94
C PRO A 93 -1.35 -12.02 5.40
N SER A 94 -1.04 -11.71 6.66
CA SER A 94 0.19 -12.18 7.31
C SER A 94 0.14 -13.70 7.47
N LEU A 95 1.23 -14.36 7.14
CA LEU A 95 1.37 -15.81 7.28
C LEU A 95 2.33 -16.10 8.42
N PHE A 96 1.91 -16.98 9.33
CA PHE A 96 2.74 -17.57 10.36
C PHE A 96 3.19 -18.95 9.89
N SER A 97 4.48 -19.23 9.98
CA SER A 97 5.08 -20.50 9.57
C SER A 97 6.18 -20.92 10.53
N ASN A 98 6.65 -22.16 10.43
CA ASN A 98 7.77 -22.68 11.22
C ASN A 98 7.61 -22.52 12.74
N CYS A 99 6.36 -22.62 13.24
CA CYS A 99 6.07 -22.53 14.67
C CYS A 99 6.73 -23.68 15.43
N ARG A 100 7.58 -23.34 16.40
CA ARG A 100 8.32 -24.29 17.24
C ARG A 100 8.26 -23.84 18.70
N LEU A 101 8.21 -24.82 19.59
CA LEU A 101 8.28 -24.63 21.02
C LEU A 101 9.45 -25.45 21.54
N GLU A 102 10.42 -24.80 22.16
CA GLU A 102 11.61 -25.44 22.70
C GLU A 102 11.64 -25.22 24.21
N LEU A 103 11.93 -26.30 24.94
CA LEU A 103 12.06 -26.29 26.39
C LEU A 103 13.53 -26.57 26.72
N VAL A 104 14.21 -25.60 27.32
CA VAL A 104 15.61 -25.74 27.71
C VAL A 104 15.69 -25.84 29.23
N ASP A 105 16.02 -27.02 29.73
CA ASP A 105 16.22 -27.22 31.16
C ASP A 105 17.64 -26.81 31.58
N LYS A 106 17.74 -25.69 32.30
CA LYS A 106 18.98 -25.17 32.89
C LYS A 106 19.50 -26.05 34.03
N SER A 107 18.75 -27.06 34.46
CA SER A 107 19.21 -28.01 35.50
C SER A 107 20.41 -28.86 35.06
N LEU A 108 20.64 -28.98 33.75
CA LEU A 108 21.72 -29.77 33.14
C LEU A 108 23.02 -28.98 32.85
N VAL A 109 23.06 -27.67 33.13
CA VAL A 109 24.19 -26.78 32.78
C VAL A 109 25.20 -26.59 33.94
N GLY A 110 25.17 -27.43 34.97
CA GLY A 110 26.30 -27.66 35.88
C GLY A 110 26.44 -29.17 36.05
N GLU A 111 27.57 -29.80 35.74
CA GLU A 111 28.88 -29.64 36.39
C GLU A 111 30.06 -29.75 35.40
N VAL A 112 30.92 -28.73 35.35
CA VAL A 112 32.38 -28.84 35.15
C VAL A 112 33.03 -28.01 36.24
#